data_AF-Q0ARB7-F1
#
_entry.id   AF-Q0ARB7-F1
#
_cell.length_a   1.000
_cell.length_b   1.000
_cell.length_c   1.000
_cell.angle_alpha   90.00
_cell.angle_beta   90.00
_cell.angle_gamma   90.00
#
_symmetry.space_group_name_H-M   'P 1'
#
loop_
_entity.id
_entity.type
_entity.pdbx_description
1 polymer ?
#
loop_
_entity_poly.entity_id
_entity_poly.type
_entity_poly.pdbx_seq_one_letter_code
_entity_poly.pdbx_strand_id
1 'polypeptide(L)'
;MTRHQMQSIIAFMFHVYLLTSHKNGTLYCGVTRELLARVYAHKVRKAGGFTARYGVDQLVWFESHELVNNAITREKRIKRWRRAWKVNLIETTNPDWRDLYWEMGGIDPREVVPDGMRAWESDKV
;
A
#
# COMPACT_ATOMS: atom_id res chain seq x y z
N MET A 1 20.51 0.85 -36.96
CA MET A 1 20.29 0.66 -35.50
C MET A 1 19.95 2.01 -34.89
N THR A 2 19.23 2.04 -33.76
CA THR A 2 18.83 3.23 -32.96
C THR A 2 17.71 4.13 -33.50
N ARG A 3 16.48 3.88 -32.99
CA ARG A 3 15.49 4.86 -32.48
C ARG A 3 14.21 4.12 -32.02
N HIS A 4 14.34 2.91 -31.50
CA HIS A 4 13.31 2.36 -30.60
C HIS A 4 13.52 3.07 -29.27
N GLN A 5 12.97 4.28 -29.20
CA GLN A 5 13.07 5.16 -28.05
C GLN A 5 12.60 4.41 -26.80
N MET A 6 13.58 4.06 -25.98
CA MET A 6 13.63 4.42 -24.57
C MET A 6 12.26 4.69 -23.94
N GLN A 7 11.83 3.68 -23.19
CA GLN A 7 11.03 3.80 -21.97
C GLN A 7 9.56 4.16 -22.16
N SER A 8 8.80 3.07 -22.21
CA SER A 8 7.59 2.87 -21.40
C SER A 8 6.49 3.91 -21.57
N ILE A 9 5.53 3.55 -22.42
CA ILE A 9 4.11 3.76 -22.12
C ILE A 9 3.94 3.53 -20.62
N ILE A 10 3.53 4.56 -19.88
CA ILE A 10 3.16 4.48 -18.47
C ILE A 10 2.16 3.33 -18.36
N ALA A 11 2.63 2.16 -17.92
CA ALA A 11 1.79 0.99 -17.79
C ALA A 11 0.88 1.24 -16.58
N PHE A 12 -0.38 1.58 -16.82
CA PHE A 12 -1.38 1.80 -15.79
C PHE A 12 -1.80 0.47 -15.15
N MET A 13 -0.98 -0.04 -14.24
CA MET A 13 -1.24 -1.29 -13.52
C MET A 13 -2.24 -1.09 -12.37
N PHE A 14 -3.07 -2.09 -12.15
CA PHE A 14 -3.90 -2.26 -10.96
C PHE A 14 -3.17 -3.14 -9.96
N HIS A 15 -3.25 -2.79 -8.69
CA HIS A 15 -2.61 -3.51 -7.60
C HIS A 15 -3.68 -4.16 -6.73
N VAL A 16 -3.55 -5.47 -6.51
CA VAL A 16 -4.20 -6.14 -5.38
C VAL A 16 -3.23 -6.10 -4.22
N TYR A 17 -3.69 -5.74 -3.03
CA TYR A 17 -2.81 -5.56 -1.88
C TYR A 17 -3.39 -6.18 -0.61
N LEU A 18 -2.51 -6.48 0.34
CA LEU A 18 -2.84 -6.89 1.70
C LEU A 18 -2.25 -5.89 2.69
N LEU A 19 -3.11 -5.36 3.56
CA LEU A 19 -2.70 -4.59 4.72
C LEU A 19 -2.88 -5.42 5.99
N THR A 20 -2.06 -5.14 7.00
CA THR A 20 -2.21 -5.71 8.34
C THR A 20 -2.14 -4.63 9.42
N SER A 21 -2.60 -4.97 10.61
CA SER A 21 -2.37 -4.14 11.82
C SER A 21 -1.04 -4.45 12.51
N HIS A 22 -0.59 -5.70 12.44
CA HIS A 22 0.70 -6.20 12.90
C HIS A 22 0.92 -7.61 12.32
N LYS A 23 2.10 -8.21 12.55
CA LYS A 23 2.37 -9.60 12.15
C LYS A 23 1.29 -10.54 12.69
N ASN A 24 0.69 -11.33 11.81
CA ASN A 24 -0.43 -12.24 12.09
C ASN A 24 -1.77 -11.60 12.55
N GLY A 25 -1.87 -10.27 12.60
CA GLY A 25 -3.09 -9.55 12.99
C GLY A 25 -4.22 -9.58 11.95
N THR A 26 -5.11 -8.60 12.03
CA THR A 26 -6.22 -8.45 11.06
C THR A 26 -5.69 -8.14 9.66
N LEU A 27 -6.12 -8.92 8.65
CA LEU A 27 -5.83 -8.61 7.26
C LEU A 27 -6.97 -7.90 6.55
N TYR A 28 -6.61 -6.89 5.77
CA TYR A 28 -7.47 -6.25 4.79
C TYR A 28 -6.95 -6.53 3.38
N CYS A 29 -7.86 -6.76 2.43
CA CYS A 29 -7.52 -6.96 1.01
C CYS A 29 -8.34 -6.02 0.14
N GLY A 30 -7.67 -5.35 -0.80
CA GLY A 30 -8.33 -4.42 -1.73
C GLY A 30 -7.62 -4.32 -3.07
N VAL A 31 -8.20 -3.50 -3.95
CA VAL A 31 -7.66 -3.16 -5.27
C VAL A 31 -7.51 -1.65 -5.40
N THR A 32 -6.46 -1.17 -6.06
CA THR A 32 -6.23 0.24 -6.37
C THR A 32 -5.39 0.41 -7.62
N ARG A 33 -5.45 1.58 -8.27
CA ARG A 33 -4.46 2.00 -9.27
C ARG A 33 -3.28 2.71 -8.62
N GLU A 34 -3.57 3.49 -7.59
CA GLU A 34 -2.60 4.28 -6.83
C GLU A 34 -2.28 3.56 -5.51
N LEU A 35 -1.24 2.71 -5.49
CA LEU A 35 -0.91 1.89 -4.32
C LEU A 35 -0.45 2.77 -3.15
N LEU A 36 0.58 3.60 -3.35
CA LEU A 36 1.12 4.46 -2.30
C LEU A 36 0.09 5.45 -1.76
N ALA A 37 -0.69 6.10 -2.64
CA ALA A 37 -1.74 7.02 -2.21
C ALA A 37 -2.83 6.33 -1.39
N ARG A 38 -3.20 5.08 -1.76
CA ARG A 38 -4.17 4.28 -1.01
C ARG A 38 -3.65 3.92 0.37
N VAL A 39 -2.41 3.42 0.47
CA VAL A 39 -1.81 3.06 1.76
C VAL A 39 -1.64 4.30 2.64
N TYR A 40 -1.20 5.43 2.09
CA TYR A 40 -1.16 6.71 2.79
C TYR A 40 -2.52 7.07 3.40
N ALA A 41 -3.60 6.95 2.64
CA ALA A 41 -4.96 7.21 3.14
C ALA A 41 -5.35 6.31 4.32
N HIS A 42 -4.88 5.06 4.36
CA HIS A 42 -5.06 4.17 5.51
C HIS A 42 -4.22 4.61 6.71
N LYS A 43 -2.94 4.97 6.51
CA LYS A 43 -2.04 5.45 7.57
C LYS A 43 -2.56 6.71 8.25
N VAL A 44 -3.05 7.69 7.49
CA VAL A 44 -3.65 8.92 8.05
C VAL A 44 -5.11 8.75 8.47
N ARG A 45 -5.65 7.52 8.39
CA ARG A 45 -7.02 7.16 8.77
C ARG A 45 -8.10 8.02 8.10
N LYS A 46 -7.83 8.53 6.89
CA LYS A 46 -8.64 9.53 6.18
C LYS A 46 -10.10 9.12 5.99
N ALA A 47 -10.35 7.84 5.76
CA ALA A 47 -11.67 7.35 5.36
C ALA A 47 -12.63 7.13 6.54
N GLY A 48 -12.16 7.10 7.78
CA GLY A 48 -12.93 6.52 8.89
C GLY A 48 -13.30 5.04 8.63
N GLY A 49 -13.77 4.31 9.64
CA GLY A 49 -14.24 2.94 9.47
C GLY A 49 -13.26 1.83 9.89
N PHE A 50 -13.42 0.63 9.34
CA PHE A 50 -12.81 -0.62 9.86
C PHE A 50 -11.28 -0.53 9.99
N THR A 51 -10.59 -0.12 8.93
CA THR A 51 -9.12 -0.06 8.92
C THR A 51 -8.59 1.01 9.87
N ALA A 52 -9.28 2.13 10.02
CA ALA A 52 -8.96 3.15 11.02
C ALA A 52 -9.17 2.63 12.45
N ARG A 53 -10.28 1.92 12.71
CA ARG A 53 -10.62 1.37 14.03
C ARG A 53 -9.63 0.31 14.51
N TYR A 54 -9.14 -0.53 13.59
CA TYR A 54 -8.26 -1.66 13.93
C TYR A 54 -6.78 -1.40 13.59
N GLY A 55 -6.41 -0.17 13.21
CA GLY A 55 -5.03 0.19 12.89
C GLY A 55 -4.43 -0.63 11.74
N VAL A 56 -5.25 -0.99 10.73
CA VAL A 56 -4.81 -1.81 9.60
C VAL A 56 -4.23 -0.89 8.52
N ASP A 57 -2.92 -0.65 8.59
CA ASP A 57 -2.22 0.34 7.77
C ASP A 57 -0.81 -0.06 7.30
N GLN A 58 -0.33 -1.27 7.64
CA GLN A 58 0.96 -1.78 7.20
C GLN A 58 0.81 -2.57 5.89
N LEU A 59 1.49 -2.16 4.83
CA LEU A 59 1.47 -2.84 3.54
C LEU A 59 2.42 -4.04 3.60
N VAL A 60 1.88 -5.26 3.57
CA VAL A 60 2.70 -6.47 3.73
C VAL A 60 2.83 -7.30 2.47
N TRP A 61 1.97 -7.08 1.47
CA TRP A 61 2.03 -7.76 0.18
C TRP A 61 1.23 -7.00 -0.88
N PHE A 62 1.67 -7.08 -2.14
CA PHE A 62 0.90 -6.63 -3.31
C PHE A 62 1.25 -7.43 -4.58
N GLU A 63 0.36 -7.42 -5.57
CA GLU A 63 0.52 -8.01 -6.90
C GLU A 63 -0.08 -7.06 -7.96
N SER A 64 0.62 -6.91 -9.09
CA SER A 64 0.22 -5.98 -10.16
C SER A 64 -0.46 -6.71 -11.33
N HIS A 65 -1.45 -6.07 -11.93
CA HIS A 65 -2.23 -6.58 -13.06
C HIS A 65 -2.48 -5.47 -14.08
N GLU A 66 -2.38 -5.78 -15.37
CA GLU A 66 -2.68 -4.82 -16.44
C GLU A 66 -4.18 -4.52 -16.58
N LEU A 67 -5.03 -5.52 -16.31
CA LEU A 67 -6.48 -5.42 -16.47
C LEU A 67 -7.19 -5.36 -15.12
N VAL A 68 -8.11 -4.40 -14.96
CA VAL A 68 -8.92 -4.23 -13.73
C VAL A 68 -9.69 -5.49 -13.38
N ASN A 69 -10.24 -6.19 -14.37
CA ASN A 69 -11.04 -7.40 -14.16
C ASN A 69 -10.18 -8.54 -13.59
N ASN A 70 -8.90 -8.61 -13.97
CA ASN A 70 -7.96 -9.59 -13.42
C ASN A 70 -7.67 -9.27 -11.95
N ALA A 71 -7.40 -8.00 -11.63
CA ALA A 71 -7.19 -7.55 -10.25
C ALA A 71 -8.43 -7.79 -9.37
N ILE A 72 -9.62 -7.45 -9.83
CA ILE A 72 -10.88 -7.69 -9.10
C ILE A 72 -11.11 -9.19 -8.88
N THR A 73 -10.88 -10.01 -9.90
CA THR A 73 -11.03 -11.47 -9.78
C THR A 73 -10.04 -12.05 -8.77
N ARG A 74 -8.79 -11.56 -8.81
CA ARG A 74 -7.74 -11.94 -7.87
C ARG A 74 -8.07 -11.55 -6.43
N GLU A 75 -8.54 -10.31 -6.22
CA GLU A 75 -9.01 -9.82 -4.92
C GLU A 75 -10.16 -10.67 -4.36
N LYS A 76 -11.18 -10.96 -5.17
CA LYS A 76 -12.31 -11.82 -4.78
C LYS A 76 -11.84 -13.22 -4.39
N ARG A 77 -10.87 -13.80 -5.11
CA ARG A 77 -10.26 -15.10 -4.76
C ARG A 77 -9.54 -15.02 -3.41
N ILE A 78 -8.65 -14.03 -3.24
CA ILE A 78 -7.88 -13.86 -2.00
C ILE A 78 -8.83 -13.67 -0.81
N LYS A 79 -9.88 -12.85 -0.93
CA LYS A 79 -10.86 -12.64 0.15
C LYS A 79 -11.47 -13.94 0.66
N ARG A 80 -11.77 -14.89 -0.24
CA ARG A 80 -12.35 -16.22 0.08
C ARG A 80 -11.33 -17.24 0.61
N TRP A 81 -10.04 -16.96 0.55
CA TRP A 81 -9.03 -17.90 1.05
C TRP A 81 -9.05 -18.07 2.56
N ARG A 82 -8.68 -19.28 2.99
CA ARG A 82 -8.35 -19.58 4.39
C ARG A 82 -7.20 -18.67 4.85
N ARG A 83 -7.21 -18.31 6.14
CA ARG A 83 -6.20 -17.41 6.74
C ARG A 83 -4.78 -17.90 6.48
N ALA A 84 -4.52 -19.21 6.63
CA ALA A 84 -3.20 -19.81 6.42
C ALA A 84 -2.64 -19.56 5.01
N TRP A 85 -3.49 -19.56 3.98
CA TRP A 85 -3.03 -19.33 2.61
C TRP A 85 -2.68 -17.87 2.35
N LYS A 86 -3.40 -16.94 3.01
CA LYS A 86 -3.04 -15.51 3.00
C LYS A 86 -1.71 -15.27 3.71
N VAL A 87 -1.48 -15.95 4.84
CA VAL A 87 -0.18 -15.90 5.56
C VAL A 87 0.94 -16.42 4.67
N ASN A 88 0.77 -17.61 4.09
CA ASN A 88 1.78 -18.19 3.19
C ASN A 88 2.08 -17.27 2.00
N LEU A 89 1.06 -16.64 1.43
CA LEU A 89 1.23 -15.66 0.34
C LEU A 89 2.13 -14.49 0.76
N ILE A 90 1.93 -13.94 1.98
CA ILE A 90 2.75 -12.86 2.52
C ILE A 90 4.17 -13.37 2.78
N GLU A 91 4.31 -14.47 3.52
CA GLU A 91 5.60 -14.96 4.01
C GLU A 91 6.51 -15.49 2.91
N THR A 92 5.96 -15.89 1.76
CA THR A 92 6.73 -16.27 0.57
C THR A 92 7.61 -15.11 0.06
N THR A 93 7.16 -13.86 0.19
CA THR A 93 7.88 -12.68 -0.32
C THR A 93 8.31 -11.71 0.78
N ASN A 94 7.71 -11.81 1.96
CA ASN A 94 7.90 -10.90 3.08
C ASN A 94 7.82 -11.65 4.43
N PRO A 95 8.80 -12.52 4.74
CA PRO A 95 8.77 -13.39 5.94
C PRO A 95 8.80 -12.59 7.27
N ASP A 96 9.38 -11.40 7.24
CA ASP A 96 9.47 -10.50 8.39
C ASP A 96 8.26 -9.57 8.51
N TRP A 97 7.31 -9.65 7.57
CA TRP A 97 6.11 -8.80 7.53
C TRP A 97 6.47 -7.30 7.57
N ARG A 98 7.55 -6.93 6.88
CA ARG A 98 7.99 -5.54 6.75
C ARG A 98 6.89 -4.72 6.09
N ASP A 99 6.74 -3.48 6.56
CA ASP A 99 5.82 -2.53 5.94
C ASP A 99 6.45 -1.99 4.66
N LEU A 100 6.09 -2.63 3.53
CA LEU A 100 6.60 -2.36 2.19
C LEU A 100 6.30 -0.92 1.73
N TYR A 101 5.38 -0.22 2.40
CA TYR A 101 5.12 1.19 2.11
C TYR A 101 6.41 2.03 2.20
N TRP A 102 7.23 1.79 3.22
CA TRP A 102 8.47 2.53 3.42
C TRP A 102 9.54 2.14 2.42
N GLU A 103 9.61 0.85 2.07
CA GLU A 103 10.56 0.34 1.06
C GLU A 103 10.27 0.88 -0.35
N MET A 104 9.01 1.25 -0.62
CA MET A 104 8.58 1.86 -1.87
C MET A 104 8.69 3.39 -1.88
N GLY A 105 9.34 4.02 -0.89
CA GLY A 105 9.47 5.48 -0.81
C GLY A 105 8.19 6.18 -0.38
N GLY A 106 7.38 5.53 0.46
CA GLY A 106 6.21 6.14 1.08
C GLY A 106 6.56 7.39 1.89
N ILE A 107 5.60 8.30 2.01
CA ILE A 107 5.76 9.60 2.68
C ILE A 107 5.24 9.49 4.11
N ASP A 108 6.06 9.89 5.09
CA ASP A 108 5.59 10.01 6.47
C ASP A 108 4.71 11.27 6.59
N PRO A 109 3.44 11.15 7.02
CA PRO A 109 2.57 12.29 7.23
C PRO A 109 3.15 13.37 8.15
N ARG A 110 4.09 13.01 9.05
CA ARG A 110 4.78 13.94 9.96
C ARG A 110 5.91 14.71 9.28
N GLU A 111 6.44 14.20 8.18
CA GLU A 111 7.49 14.87 7.40
C GLU A 111 6.90 15.85 6.39
N VAL A 112 5.59 15.77 6.12
CA VAL A 112 4.86 16.76 5.30
C VAL A 112 4.60 18.00 6.15
N VAL A 113 5.61 18.84 6.31
CA VAL A 113 5.44 20.20 6.82
C VAL A 113 4.70 21.00 5.73
N PRO A 114 3.49 21.52 5.98
CA PRO A 114 2.82 22.38 5.01
C PRO A 114 3.71 23.55 4.63
N ASP A 115 3.75 23.89 3.34
CA ASP A 115 4.50 25.06 2.88
C ASP A 115 4.00 26.30 3.64
N GLY A 116 4.88 26.90 4.45
CA GLY A 116 4.57 27.97 5.40
C GLY A 116 4.68 27.64 6.90
N MET A 117 4.75 26.37 7.31
CA MET A 117 4.84 25.99 8.74
C MET A 117 6.29 25.86 9.25
N ARG A 118 7.28 25.77 8.35
CA ARG A 118 8.73 25.77 8.69
C ARG A 118 9.19 27.05 9.39
N ALA A 119 8.49 28.16 9.20
CA ALA A 119 8.89 29.47 9.73
C ALA A 119 8.50 29.69 11.20
N TRP A 120 7.62 28.87 11.79
CA TRP A 120 7.13 29.11 13.17
C TRP A 120 7.94 28.38 14.25
N GLU A 121 8.75 27.38 13.88
CA GLU A 121 9.63 26.67 14.82
C GLU A 121 10.99 27.35 15.00
N SER A 122 11.42 28.20 14.06
CA SER A 122 12.67 28.98 14.16
C SER A 122 12.60 30.16 15.13
N ASP A 123 11.39 30.55 15.56
CA ASP A 123 11.15 31.76 16.38
C ASP A 123 10.95 31.45 17.87
N LYS A 124 11.30 30.23 18.34
CA LYS A 124 11.19 29.81 19.74
C LYS A 124 12.53 29.68 20.48
N VAL A 125 13.55 30.44 20.07
CA VAL A 125 14.80 30.59 20.83
C VAL A 125 14.83 31.95 21.51
#